data_AF-A0A9W7YQC5-F1
#
_entry.id   AF-A0A9W7YQC5-F1
#
_cell.length_a   1.000
_cell.length_b   1.000
_cell.length_c   1.000
_cell.angle_alpha   90.00
_cell.angle_beta   90.00
_cell.angle_gamma   90.00
#
_symmetry.space_group_name_H-M   'P 1'
#
loop_
_entity.id
_entity.type
_entity.pdbx_description
1 polymer ?
#
loop_
_entity_poly.entity_id
_entity_poly.type
_entity_poly.pdbx_seq_one_letter_code
_entity_poly.pdbx_strand_id
1 'polypeptide(L)'
;MSLSAVHEKGGGIGATLDVVVARRYPTLYMETLSDGHRIVRSAKEEERVLLAYAERRAERMQVELEQRGLGSDSETRMNGAKSETELVAEAELKVETEHPARQVSAMFRMRVCDYPDHPTRHTLSSRNALVTVWRASGFEHDEPREGTRLQVAGASVSRFGSSMQSGNELRLSVGGSARLRPVPADPQIIDRSAYSARCVLSVDDLRDTLIGCEVDVVGIASGHKRGEGGQRSVLRLCGDQLLAEVEYSSCVFGNIGPADGTRVTVRNCQLVQTPDPTTQTLYLFADDVAEFVFK
;
A
#
# COMPACT_ATOMS: atom_id res chain seq x y z
N MET A 1 -25.85 -2.85 7.26
CA MET A 1 -25.50 -4.05 8.05
C MET A 1 -24.22 -3.74 8.82
N SER A 2 -24.16 -4.16 10.08
CA SER A 2 -23.00 -3.99 10.97
C SER A 2 -21.87 -4.99 10.65
N LEU A 3 -20.60 -4.57 10.76
CA LEU A 3 -19.39 -5.37 10.62
C LEU A 3 -19.34 -6.51 11.66
N SER A 4 -19.91 -6.29 12.84
CA SER A 4 -20.07 -7.34 13.86
C SER A 4 -20.92 -8.53 13.41
N ALA A 5 -21.83 -8.34 12.44
CA ALA A 5 -22.63 -9.42 11.87
C ALA A 5 -21.89 -10.24 10.80
N VAL A 6 -20.72 -9.77 10.34
CA VAL A 6 -19.94 -10.44 9.29
C VAL A 6 -19.04 -11.51 9.91
N HIS A 7 -19.18 -12.74 9.45
CA HIS A 7 -18.35 -13.84 9.92
C HIS A 7 -17.02 -13.93 9.15
N GLU A 8 -15.89 -14.14 9.84
CA GLU A 8 -14.54 -14.16 9.24
C GLU A 8 -14.32 -15.28 8.22
N LYS A 9 -15.05 -16.39 8.39
CA LYS A 9 -15.02 -17.53 7.45
C LYS A 9 -16.09 -17.42 6.34
N GLY A 10 -16.87 -16.33 6.35
CA GLY A 10 -17.93 -16.06 5.39
C GLY A 10 -17.42 -15.90 3.95
N GLY A 11 -18.37 -15.79 3.02
CA GLY A 11 -18.11 -15.55 1.60
C GLY A 11 -18.43 -14.12 1.19
N GLY A 12 -19.16 -13.98 0.08
CA GLY A 12 -19.71 -12.70 -0.35
C GLY A 12 -20.74 -12.16 0.64
N ILE A 13 -20.73 -10.85 0.85
CA ILE A 13 -21.67 -10.12 1.70
C ILE A 13 -22.76 -9.56 0.79
N GLY A 14 -23.94 -10.18 0.83
CA GLY A 14 -25.08 -9.76 0.00
C GLY A 14 -25.74 -8.46 0.45
N ALA A 15 -25.60 -8.10 1.73
CA ALA A 15 -26.12 -6.85 2.27
C ALA A 15 -25.12 -5.69 2.09
N THR A 16 -25.63 -4.47 2.09
CA THR A 16 -24.79 -3.26 2.10
C THR A 16 -24.28 -3.01 3.52
N LEU A 17 -22.96 -2.83 3.65
CA LEU A 17 -22.31 -2.36 4.87
C LEU A 17 -22.40 -0.84 4.93
N ASP A 18 -22.66 -0.28 6.11
CA ASP A 18 -22.71 1.16 6.34
C ASP A 18 -21.63 1.51 7.34
N VAL A 19 -20.58 2.19 6.87
CA VAL A 19 -19.32 2.32 7.60
C VAL A 19 -18.79 3.75 7.58
N VAL A 20 -17.90 4.07 8.51
CA VAL A 20 -17.06 5.27 8.48
C VAL A 20 -15.65 4.87 8.05
N VAL A 21 -15.05 5.63 7.15
CA VAL A 21 -13.65 5.44 6.73
C VAL A 21 -12.74 5.93 7.85
N ALA A 22 -12.12 5.00 8.57
CA ALA A 22 -11.25 5.31 9.68
C ALA A 22 -9.85 5.73 9.23
N ARG A 23 -9.25 4.96 8.33
CA ARG A 23 -7.94 5.26 7.73
C ARG A 23 -7.99 4.97 6.25
N ARG A 24 -7.39 5.82 5.44
CA ARG A 24 -7.09 5.58 4.04
C ARG A 24 -5.59 5.39 3.91
N TYR A 25 -5.18 4.32 3.25
CA TYR A 25 -3.79 4.04 2.96
C TYR A 25 -3.44 4.40 1.51
N PRO A 26 -2.15 4.61 1.21
CA PRO A 26 -1.69 4.88 -0.15
C PRO A 26 -2.04 3.75 -1.13
N THR A 27 -2.06 4.08 -2.41
CA THR A 27 -2.17 3.09 -3.48
C THR A 27 -0.90 2.23 -3.55
N LEU A 28 -1.13 0.92 -3.60
CA LEU A 28 -0.13 -0.11 -3.76
C LEU A 28 -0.32 -0.83 -5.10
N TYR A 29 0.74 -1.43 -5.61
CA TYR A 29 0.76 -2.17 -6.85
C TYR A 29 1.14 -3.61 -6.56
N MET A 30 0.25 -4.53 -6.89
CA MET A 30 0.50 -5.96 -6.75
C MET A 30 0.85 -6.57 -8.09
N GLU A 31 2.06 -7.09 -8.22
CA GLU A 31 2.50 -7.88 -9.37
C GLU A 31 2.36 -9.37 -9.06
N THR A 32 1.74 -10.12 -9.98
CA THR A 32 1.74 -11.58 -9.95
C THR A 32 2.83 -12.09 -10.88
N LEU A 33 3.82 -12.77 -10.31
CA LEU A 33 4.93 -13.38 -11.04
C LEU A 33 4.48 -14.65 -11.76
N SER A 34 5.29 -15.14 -12.70
CA SER A 34 5.02 -16.34 -13.49
C SER A 34 4.93 -17.63 -12.65
N ASP A 35 5.56 -17.65 -11.49
CA ASP A 35 5.49 -18.74 -10.50
C ASP A 35 4.27 -18.64 -9.57
N GLY A 36 3.44 -17.60 -9.74
CA GLY A 36 2.27 -17.31 -8.90
C GLY A 36 2.57 -16.56 -7.61
N HIS A 37 3.85 -16.28 -7.30
CA HIS A 37 4.20 -15.41 -6.19
C HIS A 37 3.74 -13.97 -6.45
N ARG A 38 3.42 -13.26 -5.38
CA ARG A 38 2.91 -11.89 -5.43
C ARG A 38 3.89 -10.95 -4.77
N ILE A 39 4.20 -9.86 -5.46
CA ILE A 39 5.01 -8.76 -4.93
C ILE A 39 4.11 -7.55 -4.78
N VAL A 40 4.13 -6.90 -3.62
CA VAL A 40 3.46 -5.63 -3.38
C VAL A 40 4.49 -4.53 -3.37
N ARG A 41 4.22 -3.45 -4.10
CA ARG A 41 5.09 -2.27 -4.21
C ARG A 41 4.31 -1.00 -3.90
N SER A 42 5.01 -0.02 -3.34
CA SER A 42 4.54 1.36 -3.32
C SER A 42 4.52 1.97 -4.73
N ALA A 43 3.84 3.11 -4.90
CA ALA A 43 3.82 3.83 -6.17
C ALA A 43 5.21 4.18 -6.70
N LYS A 44 6.11 4.65 -5.81
CA LYS A 44 7.48 5.03 -6.17
C LYS A 44 8.33 3.82 -6.58
N GLU A 45 8.14 2.68 -5.94
CA GLU A 45 8.84 1.44 -6.32
C GLU A 45 8.33 0.92 -7.65
N GLU A 46 7.01 0.94 -7.88
CA GLU A 46 6.43 0.52 -9.14
C GLU A 46 6.88 1.40 -10.30
N GLU A 47 6.96 2.72 -10.12
CA GLU A 47 7.49 3.65 -11.13
C GLU A 47 8.92 3.28 -11.55
N ARG A 48 9.82 3.02 -10.59
CA ARG A 48 11.20 2.58 -10.88
C ARG A 48 11.24 1.27 -11.64
N VAL A 49 10.42 0.29 -11.24
CA VAL A 49 10.36 -1.01 -11.90
C VAL A 49 9.76 -0.90 -13.29
N LEU A 50 8.77 -0.03 -13.48
CA LEU A 50 8.16 0.26 -14.77
C LEU A 50 9.18 0.87 -15.74
N LEU A 51 9.97 1.86 -15.29
CA LEU A 51 11.06 2.45 -16.07
C LEU A 51 12.10 1.39 -16.44
N ALA A 52 12.61 0.63 -15.46
CA ALA A 52 13.60 -0.42 -15.72
C ALA A 52 13.07 -1.57 -16.58
N TYR A 53 11.75 -1.82 -16.58
CA TYR A 53 11.11 -2.77 -17.49
C TYR A 53 11.04 -2.22 -18.91
N ALA A 54 10.63 -0.96 -19.07
CA ALA A 54 10.55 -0.28 -20.37
C ALA A 54 11.94 -0.17 -21.02
N GLU A 55 12.97 0.21 -20.27
CA GLU A 55 14.36 0.28 -20.74
C GLU A 55 14.85 -1.07 -21.26
N ARG A 56 14.72 -2.14 -20.47
CA ARG A 56 15.13 -3.49 -20.88
C ARG A 56 14.38 -3.98 -22.12
N ARG A 57 13.09 -3.65 -22.23
CA ARG A 57 12.28 -4.01 -23.40
C ARG A 57 12.72 -3.25 -24.65
N ALA A 58 13.03 -1.96 -24.52
CA ALA A 58 13.55 -1.13 -25.60
C ALA A 58 14.93 -1.59 -26.08
N GLU A 59 15.86 -1.87 -25.16
CA GLU A 59 17.18 -2.43 -25.48
C GLU A 59 17.06 -3.75 -26.24
N ARG A 60 16.18 -4.65 -25.80
CA ARG A 60 15.94 -5.92 -26.48
C ARG A 60 15.34 -5.72 -27.86
N MET A 61 14.38 -4.81 -28.01
CA MET A 61 13.80 -4.47 -29.29
C MET A 61 14.85 -3.93 -30.27
N GLN A 62 15.75 -3.06 -29.81
CA GLN A 62 16.84 -2.53 -30.64
C GLN A 62 17.78 -3.66 -31.10
N VAL A 63 18.21 -4.53 -30.18
CA VAL A 63 19.07 -5.68 -30.51
C VAL A 63 18.43 -6.60 -31.55
N GLU A 64 17.11 -6.86 -31.45
CA GLU A 64 16.40 -7.68 -32.43
C GLU A 64 16.31 -7.03 -33.82
N LEU A 65 16.08 -5.72 -33.87
CA LEU A 65 16.04 -4.98 -35.15
C LEU A 65 17.43 -4.93 -35.81
N GLU A 66 18.49 -4.73 -35.03
CA GLU A 66 19.88 -4.75 -35.51
C GLU A 66 20.27 -6.13 -36.05
N GLN A 67 19.95 -7.22 -35.32
CA GLN A 67 20.20 -8.60 -35.78
C GLN A 67 19.47 -8.94 -37.10
N ARG A 68 18.34 -8.28 -37.36
CA ARG A 68 17.55 -8.46 -38.58
C ARG A 68 18.00 -7.58 -39.75
N GLY A 69 19.04 -6.77 -39.56
CA GLY A 69 19.68 -6.01 -40.63
C GLY A 69 19.02 -4.68 -40.99
N LEU A 70 18.23 -4.09 -40.08
CA LEU A 70 17.69 -2.73 -40.24
C LEU A 70 18.73 -1.64 -39.87
N GLY A 71 19.96 -2.03 -39.50
CA GLY A 71 20.98 -1.13 -38.96
C GLY A 71 22.17 -0.79 -39.87
N SER A 72 22.25 -1.28 -41.10
CA SER A 72 23.38 -0.94 -41.97
C SER A 72 23.06 -0.93 -43.46
N ASP A 73 23.48 0.16 -44.11
CA ASP A 73 23.40 0.45 -45.53
C ASP A 73 23.74 -0.78 -46.40
N SER A 74 22.73 -1.34 -47.07
CA SER A 74 22.97 -2.30 -48.14
C SER A 74 22.03 -2.02 -49.32
N GLU A 75 22.56 -1.30 -50.31
CA GLU A 75 22.00 -1.09 -51.66
C GLU A 75 21.88 -2.39 -52.48
N THR A 76 21.81 -3.56 -51.85
CA THR A 76 21.90 -4.82 -52.59
C THR A 76 21.04 -5.90 -51.94
N ARG A 77 19.73 -5.87 -52.20
CA ARG A 77 18.83 -7.04 -52.08
C ARG A 77 17.49 -6.80 -52.76
N MET A 78 17.51 -6.84 -54.09
CA MET A 78 16.30 -7.15 -54.85
C MET A 78 16.09 -8.67 -54.87
N ASN A 79 14.82 -9.05 -54.65
CA ASN A 79 14.21 -10.39 -54.73
C ASN A 79 14.06 -11.11 -53.37
N GLY A 80 12.99 -10.74 -52.64
CA GLY A 80 12.44 -11.52 -51.52
C GLY A 80 12.49 -10.88 -50.14
N ALA A 81 12.85 -9.60 -50.04
CA ALA A 81 12.93 -8.91 -48.74
C ALA A 81 11.54 -8.76 -48.10
N LYS A 82 11.38 -9.29 -46.88
CA LYS A 82 10.26 -8.98 -46.01
C LYS A 82 10.16 -7.47 -45.84
N SER A 83 8.94 -6.95 -45.77
CA SER A 83 8.73 -5.53 -45.51
C SER A 83 9.32 -5.13 -44.16
N GLU A 84 9.80 -3.90 -44.02
CA GLU A 84 10.26 -3.35 -42.74
C GLU A 84 9.21 -3.54 -41.63
N THR A 85 7.94 -3.36 -41.97
CA THR A 85 6.80 -3.60 -41.07
C THR A 85 6.70 -5.04 -40.57
N GLU A 86 6.97 -6.03 -41.41
CA GLU A 86 6.98 -7.44 -40.99
C GLU A 86 8.18 -7.75 -40.08
N LEU A 87 9.34 -7.14 -40.35
CA LEU A 87 10.53 -7.31 -39.51
C LEU A 87 10.32 -6.72 -38.11
N VAL A 88 9.71 -5.54 -38.02
CA VAL A 88 9.34 -4.91 -36.74
C VAL A 88 8.32 -5.76 -35.99
N ALA A 89 7.24 -6.20 -36.65
CA ALA A 89 6.22 -7.02 -35.99
C ALA A 89 6.78 -8.35 -35.47
N GLU A 90 7.70 -8.99 -36.21
CA GLU A 90 8.36 -10.21 -35.76
C GLU A 90 9.32 -9.97 -34.58
N ALA A 91 10.02 -8.83 -34.56
CA ALA A 91 10.86 -8.42 -33.43
C ALA A 91 10.00 -8.14 -32.18
N GLU A 92 8.90 -7.40 -32.32
CA GLU A 92 7.95 -7.13 -31.25
C GLU A 92 7.35 -8.41 -30.67
N LEU A 93 6.96 -9.37 -31.52
CA LEU A 93 6.43 -10.66 -31.08
C LEU A 93 7.46 -11.46 -30.27
N LYS A 94 8.72 -11.46 -30.70
CA LYS A 94 9.80 -12.15 -29.98
C LYS A 94 10.08 -11.48 -28.63
N VAL A 95 10.16 -10.15 -28.61
CA VAL A 95 10.32 -9.38 -27.36
C VAL A 95 9.14 -9.61 -26.42
N GLU A 96 7.90 -9.64 -26.90
CA GLU A 96 6.72 -9.95 -26.07
C GLU A 96 6.77 -11.39 -25.53
N THR A 97 7.30 -12.34 -26.30
CA THR A 97 7.42 -13.74 -25.85
C THR A 97 8.50 -13.89 -24.77
N GLU A 98 9.64 -13.22 -24.92
CA GLU A 98 10.75 -13.26 -23.95
C GLU A 98 10.50 -12.37 -22.71
N HIS A 99 9.78 -11.27 -22.90
CA HIS A 99 9.48 -10.25 -21.90
C HIS A 99 7.98 -9.91 -21.89
N PRO A 100 7.12 -10.86 -21.48
CA PRO A 100 5.68 -10.66 -21.49
C PRO A 100 5.26 -9.46 -20.66
N ALA A 101 4.11 -8.89 -21.01
CA ALA A 101 3.50 -7.82 -20.22
C ALA A 101 3.36 -8.23 -18.74
N ARG A 102 3.80 -7.34 -17.85
CA ARG A 102 3.73 -7.56 -16.40
C ARG A 102 2.29 -7.61 -15.92
N GLN A 103 1.97 -8.56 -15.04
CA GLN A 103 0.64 -8.68 -14.44
C GLN A 103 0.53 -7.83 -13.18
N VAL A 104 0.39 -6.52 -13.34
CA VAL A 104 0.30 -5.56 -12.24
C VAL A 104 -1.13 -5.08 -12.03
N SER A 105 -1.60 -5.08 -10.79
CA SER A 105 -2.90 -4.52 -10.40
C SER A 105 -2.73 -3.49 -9.29
N ALA A 106 -3.24 -2.29 -9.50
CA ALA A 106 -3.34 -1.28 -8.47
C ALA A 106 -4.44 -1.64 -7.45
N MET A 107 -4.16 -1.41 -6.18
CA MET A 107 -5.11 -1.54 -5.08
C MET A 107 -4.82 -0.48 -4.02
N PHE A 108 -5.81 -0.11 -3.23
CA PHE A 108 -5.56 0.60 -1.97
C PHE A 108 -6.28 -0.12 -0.84
N ARG A 109 -5.85 0.17 0.39
CA ARG A 109 -6.52 -0.33 1.59
C ARG A 109 -7.15 0.83 2.34
N MET A 110 -8.21 0.54 3.08
CA MET A 110 -8.77 1.47 4.05
C MET A 110 -9.25 0.70 5.28
N ARG A 111 -8.99 1.23 6.47
CA ARG A 111 -9.70 0.76 7.67
C ARG A 111 -11.04 1.45 7.75
N VAL A 112 -12.05 0.67 8.11
CA VAL A 112 -13.41 1.15 8.31
C VAL A 112 -13.95 0.65 9.65
N CYS A 113 -14.87 1.40 10.23
CA CYS A 113 -15.63 1.00 11.41
C CYS A 113 -17.14 1.17 11.14
N ASP A 114 -17.98 0.55 11.96
CA ASP A 114 -19.43 0.69 11.83
C ASP A 114 -19.90 2.14 11.92
N TYR A 115 -20.87 2.52 11.07
CA TYR A 115 -21.66 3.74 11.25
C TYR A 115 -22.85 3.41 12.17
N PRO A 116 -22.97 3.99 13.38
CA PRO A 116 -24.06 3.65 14.30
C PRO A 116 -25.45 3.92 13.71
N ASP A 117 -26.30 2.89 13.69
CA ASP A 117 -27.66 2.98 13.12
C ASP A 117 -28.61 3.88 13.95
N HIS A 118 -28.31 4.14 15.23
CA HIS A 118 -29.16 4.94 16.12
C HIS A 118 -28.33 5.68 17.17
N PRO A 119 -28.63 6.96 17.48
CA PRO A 119 -27.84 7.76 18.42
C PRO A 119 -27.76 7.15 19.83
N THR A 120 -28.79 6.44 20.28
CA THR A 120 -28.86 5.88 21.64
C THR A 120 -28.25 4.50 21.79
N ARG A 121 -27.92 3.81 20.70
CA ARG A 121 -27.37 2.46 20.75
C ARG A 121 -25.86 2.55 20.76
N HIS A 122 -25.25 2.48 21.94
CA HIS A 122 -23.82 2.22 22.03
C HIS A 122 -23.54 0.89 21.35
N THR A 123 -22.81 0.92 20.24
CA THR A 123 -22.25 -0.28 19.63
C THR A 123 -21.16 -0.77 20.56
N LEU A 124 -21.53 -1.65 21.50
CA LEU A 124 -20.64 -2.23 22.52
C LEU A 124 -19.45 -3.02 21.91
N SER A 125 -19.48 -3.28 20.61
CA SER A 125 -18.39 -3.87 19.86
C SER A 125 -18.25 -3.11 18.54
N SER A 126 -17.49 -2.01 18.56
CA SER A 126 -17.06 -1.35 17.34
C SER A 126 -16.00 -2.22 16.67
N ARG A 127 -16.44 -3.11 15.78
CA ARG A 127 -15.51 -3.94 15.03
C ARG A 127 -14.92 -3.11 13.90
N ASN A 128 -13.60 -3.18 13.74
CA ASN A 128 -12.91 -2.59 12.62
C ASN A 128 -12.69 -3.62 11.53
N ALA A 129 -12.64 -3.15 10.28
CA ALA A 129 -12.33 -3.97 9.14
C ALA A 129 -11.31 -3.29 8.22
N LEU A 130 -10.39 -4.08 7.66
CA LEU A 130 -9.48 -3.65 6.62
C LEU A 130 -10.06 -4.02 5.26
N VAL A 131 -10.46 -3.01 4.48
CA VAL A 131 -11.05 -3.18 3.15
C VAL A 131 -9.95 -2.97 2.10
N THR A 132 -9.70 -4.00 1.29
CA THR A 132 -8.84 -3.89 0.10
C THR A 132 -9.71 -3.63 -1.12
N VAL A 133 -9.47 -2.51 -1.81
CA VAL A 133 -10.17 -2.12 -3.03
C VAL A 133 -9.24 -2.35 -4.21
N TRP A 134 -9.62 -3.28 -5.09
CA TRP A 134 -8.86 -3.62 -6.29
C TRP A 134 -9.27 -2.76 -7.48
N ARG A 135 -8.34 -2.53 -8.42
CA ARG A 135 -8.57 -1.76 -9.65
C ARG A 135 -9.05 -0.34 -9.35
N ALA A 136 -8.26 0.36 -8.53
CA ALA A 136 -8.58 1.69 -8.03
C ALA A 136 -8.73 2.79 -9.12
N SER A 137 -8.39 2.50 -10.38
CA SER A 137 -8.42 3.46 -11.49
C SER A 137 -9.81 4.04 -11.80
N GLY A 138 -10.89 3.44 -11.28
CA GLY A 138 -12.25 3.97 -11.43
C GLY A 138 -12.66 5.04 -10.40
N PHE A 139 -11.82 5.34 -9.39
CA PHE A 139 -12.20 6.18 -8.24
C PHE A 139 -11.65 7.61 -8.27
N GLU A 140 -11.18 8.10 -9.42
CA GLU A 140 -10.48 9.39 -9.52
C GLU A 140 -11.30 10.61 -9.05
N HIS A 141 -12.64 10.55 -9.05
CA HIS A 141 -13.50 11.68 -8.67
C HIS A 141 -14.20 11.55 -7.31
N ASP A 142 -14.47 10.34 -6.83
CA ASP A 142 -15.23 10.07 -5.59
C ASP A 142 -14.44 9.18 -4.62
N GLU A 143 -13.16 9.51 -4.45
CA GLU A 143 -12.27 8.74 -3.60
C GLU A 143 -12.69 8.85 -2.12
N PRO A 144 -12.86 7.72 -1.40
CA PRO A 144 -13.32 7.72 -0.02
C PRO A 144 -12.29 8.41 0.88
N ARG A 145 -12.72 9.46 1.59
CA ARG A 145 -11.88 10.24 2.52
C ARG A 145 -12.08 9.76 3.95
N GLU A 146 -11.06 9.93 4.79
CA GLU A 146 -11.17 9.65 6.22
C GLU A 146 -12.25 10.51 6.88
N GLY A 147 -12.95 9.93 7.85
CA GLY A 147 -14.08 10.56 8.54
C GLY A 147 -15.36 10.65 7.72
N THR A 148 -15.38 10.12 6.48
CA THR A 148 -16.60 10.10 5.66
C THR A 148 -17.37 8.81 5.84
N ARG A 149 -18.70 8.88 5.70
CA ARG A 149 -19.59 7.73 5.69
C ARG A 149 -19.66 7.12 4.30
N LEU A 150 -19.56 5.81 4.25
CA LEU A 150 -19.49 5.03 3.02
C LEU A 150 -20.44 3.83 3.10
N GLN A 151 -21.22 3.64 2.05
CA GLN A 151 -21.97 2.41 1.84
C GLN A 151 -21.20 1.48 0.92
N VAL A 152 -20.92 0.26 1.39
CA VAL A 152 -20.12 -0.75 0.68
C VAL A 152 -21.02 -1.92 0.34
N ALA A 153 -21.28 -2.13 -0.96
CA ALA A 153 -22.05 -3.26 -1.48
C ALA A 153 -21.17 -4.18 -2.33
N GLY A 154 -21.42 -5.50 -2.27
CA GLY A 154 -20.66 -6.49 -3.04
C GLY A 154 -19.26 -6.78 -2.49
N ALA A 155 -19.01 -6.49 -1.21
CA ALA A 155 -17.78 -6.89 -0.53
C ALA A 155 -17.77 -8.41 -0.28
N SER A 156 -16.58 -8.99 -0.21
CA SER A 156 -16.37 -10.39 0.20
C SER A 156 -15.37 -10.46 1.33
N VAL A 157 -15.55 -11.41 2.24
CA VAL A 157 -14.56 -11.66 3.29
C VAL A 157 -13.31 -12.28 2.68
N SER A 158 -12.15 -11.68 2.92
CA SER A 158 -10.86 -12.16 2.42
C SER A 158 -10.25 -13.13 3.42
N ARG A 159 -9.86 -14.32 2.93
CA ARG A 159 -9.13 -15.33 3.73
C ARG A 159 -7.61 -15.15 3.66
N PHE A 160 -7.12 -14.15 2.91
CA PHE A 160 -5.70 -13.97 2.69
C PHE A 160 -5.01 -13.30 3.91
N GLY A 161 -4.10 -14.05 4.53
CA GLY A 161 -3.03 -13.53 5.37
C GLY A 161 -2.95 -14.15 6.77
N SER A 162 -2.25 -15.28 6.88
CA SER A 162 -1.75 -15.85 8.14
C SER A 162 -0.38 -15.30 8.56
N SER A 163 0.09 -14.21 7.96
CA SER A 163 1.42 -13.66 8.22
C SER A 163 1.35 -12.39 9.07
N MET A 164 1.76 -12.54 10.33
CA MET A 164 2.21 -11.53 11.30
C MET A 164 1.27 -10.46 11.87
N GLN A 165 0.12 -10.12 11.29
CA GLN A 165 -0.79 -9.15 11.93
C GLN A 165 -1.75 -9.86 12.89
N SER A 166 -1.34 -9.88 14.17
CA SER A 166 -1.99 -10.48 15.34
C SER A 166 -3.29 -9.77 15.78
N GLY A 167 -4.33 -9.75 14.93
CA GLY A 167 -5.62 -9.19 15.32
C GLY A 167 -6.82 -9.93 14.74
N ASN A 168 -7.91 -9.99 15.51
CA ASN A 168 -9.28 -10.34 15.05
C ASN A 168 -9.85 -9.27 14.07
N GLU A 169 -9.00 -8.64 13.26
CA GLU A 169 -9.40 -7.62 12.30
C GLU A 169 -10.07 -8.29 11.10
N LEU A 170 -11.31 -7.89 10.83
CA LEU A 170 -12.06 -8.40 9.69
C LEU A 170 -11.43 -7.90 8.39
N ARG A 171 -11.07 -8.81 7.48
CA ARG A 171 -10.51 -8.44 6.17
C ARG A 171 -11.56 -8.56 5.09
N LEU A 172 -11.79 -7.46 4.38
CA LEU A 172 -12.76 -7.39 3.29
C LEU A 172 -12.05 -7.09 1.97
N SER A 173 -12.59 -7.62 0.89
CA SER A 173 -12.12 -7.37 -0.47
C SER A 173 -13.28 -6.85 -1.32
N VAL A 174 -13.00 -5.80 -2.08
CA VAL A 174 -13.94 -5.09 -2.96
C VAL A 174 -13.34 -5.18 -4.37
N GLY A 175 -14.01 -5.95 -5.24
CA GLY A 175 -13.61 -6.15 -6.64
C GLY A 175 -14.41 -5.28 -7.61
N GLY A 176 -14.28 -5.53 -8.92
CA GLY A 176 -14.88 -4.69 -9.96
C GLY A 176 -16.42 -4.65 -10.01
N SER A 177 -17.11 -5.60 -9.38
CA SER A 177 -18.58 -5.61 -9.29
C SER A 177 -19.12 -4.89 -8.05
N ALA A 178 -18.25 -4.55 -7.11
CA ALA A 178 -18.63 -3.92 -5.87
C ALA A 178 -18.90 -2.42 -6.08
N ARG A 179 -19.73 -1.85 -5.21
CA ARG A 179 -20.11 -0.42 -5.26
C ARG A 179 -19.75 0.23 -3.94
N LEU A 180 -18.94 1.27 -4.03
CA LEU A 180 -18.64 2.17 -2.92
C LEU A 180 -19.45 3.45 -3.17
N ARG A 181 -20.35 3.80 -2.26
CA ARG A 181 -21.18 5.00 -2.38
C ARG A 181 -20.94 5.92 -1.19
N PRO A 182 -20.33 7.09 -1.37
CA PRO A 182 -20.28 8.11 -0.34
C PRO A 182 -21.70 8.52 0.06
N VAL A 183 -21.94 8.70 1.37
CA VAL A 183 -23.23 9.12 1.91
C VAL A 183 -23.01 10.26 2.91
N PRO A 184 -23.92 11.24 3.00
CA PRO A 184 -23.85 12.25 4.05
C PRO A 184 -23.76 11.62 5.44
N ALA A 185 -22.85 12.15 6.25
CA ALA A 185 -22.65 11.71 7.62
C ALA A 185 -23.13 12.79 8.59
N ASP A 186 -23.76 12.37 9.68
CA ASP A 186 -24.04 13.24 10.82
C ASP A 186 -22.79 13.31 11.71
N PRO A 187 -22.20 14.50 11.91
CA PRO A 187 -21.01 14.64 12.77
C PRO A 187 -21.22 14.07 14.18
N GLN A 188 -22.41 14.22 14.76
CA GLN A 188 -22.70 13.72 16.11
C GLN A 188 -22.71 12.19 16.18
N ILE A 189 -22.99 11.53 15.06
CA ILE A 189 -22.94 10.07 14.94
C ILE A 189 -21.51 9.61 14.71
N ILE A 190 -20.73 10.33 13.90
CA ILE A 190 -19.29 10.05 13.69
C ILE A 190 -18.53 10.12 15.03
N ASP A 191 -18.79 11.13 15.85
CA ASP A 191 -18.13 11.31 17.16
C ASP A 191 -18.41 10.15 18.14
N ARG A 192 -19.45 9.35 17.88
CA ARG A 192 -19.80 8.15 18.66
C ARG A 192 -19.30 6.85 18.03
N SER A 193 -18.78 6.90 16.82
CA SER A 193 -18.16 5.76 16.15
C SER A 193 -16.75 5.50 16.70
N ALA A 194 -16.09 4.46 16.20
CA ALA A 194 -14.67 4.23 16.52
C ALA A 194 -13.71 5.08 15.68
N TYR A 195 -14.22 6.02 14.88
CA TYR A 195 -13.40 6.95 14.13
C TYR A 195 -12.65 7.91 15.06
N SER A 196 -11.34 7.99 14.88
CA SER A 196 -10.51 9.08 15.40
C SER A 196 -9.83 9.78 14.24
N ALA A 197 -9.83 11.11 14.22
CA ALA A 197 -9.06 11.85 13.22
C ALA A 197 -7.55 11.57 13.39
N ARG A 198 -6.81 11.61 12.29
CA ARG A 198 -5.34 11.49 12.34
C ARG A 198 -4.75 12.63 13.16
N CYS A 199 -3.77 12.28 13.97
CA CYS A 199 -2.90 13.24 14.63
C CYS A 199 -1.45 12.82 14.39
N VAL A 200 -0.59 13.81 14.17
CA VAL A 200 0.85 13.60 14.09
C VAL A 200 1.42 13.85 15.48
N LEU A 201 2.03 12.82 16.05
CA LEU A 201 2.61 12.84 17.39
C LEU A 201 4.11 13.13 17.31
N SER A 202 4.64 13.88 18.28
CA SER A 202 6.09 13.89 18.47
C SER A 202 6.57 12.53 18.99
N VAL A 203 7.88 12.28 18.93
CA VAL A 203 8.46 11.07 19.53
C VAL A 203 8.17 10.99 21.03
N ASP A 204 8.12 12.13 21.74
CA ASP A 204 7.84 12.19 23.17
C ASP A 204 6.37 11.87 23.51
N ASP A 205 5.43 12.33 22.67
CA ASP A 205 3.99 12.08 22.83
C ASP A 205 3.62 10.59 22.68
N LEU A 206 4.49 9.77 22.07
CA LEU A 206 4.28 8.33 21.95
C LEU A 206 4.25 7.60 23.30
N ARG A 207 4.80 8.20 24.37
CA ARG A 207 4.80 7.61 25.72
C ARG A 207 3.39 7.25 26.21
N ASP A 208 2.42 8.09 25.87
CA ASP A 208 1.03 7.96 26.32
C ASP A 208 0.15 7.19 25.31
N THR A 209 0.76 6.68 24.24
CA THR A 209 0.08 5.91 23.21
C THR A 209 -0.01 4.44 23.60
N LEU A 210 -1.17 3.82 23.36
CA LEU A 210 -1.37 2.39 23.61
C LEU A 210 -0.60 1.54 22.59
N ILE A 211 0.02 0.46 23.06
CA ILE A 211 0.65 -0.54 22.19
C ILE A 211 -0.38 -1.10 21.21
N GLY A 212 0.03 -1.28 19.96
CA GLY A 212 -0.79 -1.78 18.87
C GLY A 212 -1.58 -0.69 18.15
N CYS A 213 -1.60 0.54 18.64
CA CYS A 213 -2.19 1.66 17.92
C CYS A 213 -1.36 2.04 16.69
N GLU A 214 -2.07 2.37 15.62
CA GLU A 214 -1.48 3.03 14.46
C GLU A 214 -1.35 4.53 14.73
N VAL A 215 -0.17 5.07 14.45
CA VAL A 215 0.20 6.46 14.69
C VAL A 215 0.92 7.05 13.49
N ASP A 216 0.87 8.37 13.40
CA ASP A 216 1.77 9.15 12.55
C ASP A 216 2.75 9.86 13.50
N VAL A 217 4.05 9.65 13.34
CA VAL A 217 5.10 10.20 14.21
C VAL A 217 5.99 11.18 13.46
N VAL A 218 6.40 12.26 14.11
CA VAL A 218 7.41 13.20 13.62
C VAL A 218 8.61 13.27 14.58
N GLY A 219 9.82 13.26 14.03
CA GLY A 219 11.05 13.41 14.79
C GLY A 219 12.23 13.83 13.90
N ILE A 220 13.40 14.00 14.52
CA ILE A 220 14.65 14.29 13.82
C ILE A 220 15.40 12.97 13.59
N ALA A 221 15.79 12.69 12.34
CA ALA A 221 16.60 11.52 12.04
C ALA A 221 17.96 11.61 12.74
N SER A 222 18.33 10.59 13.50
CA SER A 222 19.61 10.49 14.21
C SER A 222 20.45 9.29 13.82
N GLY A 223 19.92 8.46 12.93
CA GLY A 223 20.66 7.36 12.35
C GLY A 223 19.77 6.47 11.51
N HIS A 224 20.41 5.77 10.59
CA HIS A 224 19.76 4.82 9.70
C HIS A 224 20.62 3.57 9.59
N LYS A 225 20.03 2.41 9.88
CA LYS A 225 20.67 1.11 9.70
C LYS A 225 19.90 0.32 8.65
N ARG A 226 20.57 0.03 7.53
CA ARG A 226 20.02 -0.85 6.50
C ARG A 226 20.03 -2.29 6.99
N GLY A 227 18.94 -3.02 6.75
CA GLY A 227 18.87 -4.46 6.94
C GLY A 227 19.58 -5.21 5.79
N GLU A 228 20.33 -6.25 6.12
CA GLU A 228 21.00 -7.13 5.16
C GLU A 228 20.32 -8.51 5.11
N GLY A 229 20.42 -9.22 3.98
CA GLY A 229 19.98 -10.62 3.89
C GLY A 229 18.49 -10.84 4.22
N GLY A 230 17.62 -9.91 3.85
CA GLY A 230 16.18 -9.97 4.15
C GLY A 230 15.80 -9.42 5.53
N GLN A 231 16.77 -8.94 6.32
CA GLN A 231 16.47 -8.19 7.55
C GLN A 231 15.79 -6.85 7.23
N ARG A 232 14.99 -6.38 8.19
CA ARG A 232 14.37 -5.06 8.15
C ARG A 232 15.41 -3.97 8.38
N SER A 233 15.15 -2.81 7.80
CA SER A 233 15.93 -1.61 8.06
C SER A 233 15.33 -0.85 9.23
N VAL A 234 16.15 -0.05 9.90
CA VAL A 234 15.77 0.71 11.10
C VAL A 234 16.11 2.18 10.89
N LEU A 235 15.13 3.05 11.14
CA LEU A 235 15.30 4.50 11.18
C LEU A 235 15.17 4.95 12.62
N ARG A 236 16.17 5.70 13.11
CA ARG A 236 16.15 6.28 14.45
C ARG A 236 15.65 7.71 14.37
N LEU A 237 14.63 8.00 15.18
CA LEU A 237 14.07 9.33 15.36
C LEU A 237 14.34 9.79 16.80
N CYS A 238 14.83 11.01 16.96
CA CYS A 238 14.97 11.67 18.25
C CYS A 238 13.78 12.60 18.52
N GLY A 239 13.25 12.49 19.74
CA GLY A 239 12.51 13.55 20.43
C GLY A 239 13.42 14.30 21.40
N ASP A 240 12.81 15.05 22.31
CA ASP A 240 13.49 15.80 23.36
C ASP A 240 13.99 14.88 24.48
N GLN A 241 13.22 13.84 24.82
CA GLN A 241 13.52 12.90 25.91
C GLN A 241 13.57 11.45 25.46
N LEU A 242 12.88 11.11 24.36
CA LEU A 242 12.73 9.74 23.89
C LEU A 242 13.43 9.51 22.54
N LEU A 243 13.77 8.24 22.31
CA LEU A 243 14.20 7.73 21.01
C LEU A 243 13.12 6.82 20.43
N ALA A 244 12.95 6.83 19.12
CA ALA A 244 12.08 5.90 18.41
C ALA A 244 12.87 5.15 17.35
N GLU A 245 12.85 3.81 17.41
CA GLU A 245 13.34 2.94 16.35
C GLU A 245 12.15 2.48 15.50
N VAL A 246 12.12 2.95 14.25
CA VAL A 246 11.11 2.57 13.27
C VAL A 246 11.69 1.46 12.40
N GLU A 247 11.18 0.24 12.56
CA GLU A 247 11.49 -0.89 11.67
C GLU A 247 10.63 -0.85 10.41
N TYR A 248 11.25 -1.05 9.25
CA TYR A 248 10.54 -1.09 7.97
C TYR A 248 11.23 -2.00 6.94
N SER A 249 10.53 -2.29 5.85
CA SER A 249 11.07 -3.10 4.75
C SER A 249 12.29 -2.44 4.10
N SER A 250 13.35 -3.19 3.80
CA SER A 250 14.61 -2.65 3.26
C SER A 250 14.50 -1.98 1.88
N CYS A 251 13.35 -2.10 1.21
CA CYS A 251 13.11 -1.50 -0.11
C CYS A 251 12.73 -0.01 -0.07
N VAL A 252 12.35 0.54 1.08
CA VAL A 252 11.81 1.93 1.17
C VAL A 252 12.85 2.99 0.79
N PHE A 253 14.07 2.94 1.35
CA PHE A 253 15.11 3.95 1.10
C PHE A 253 16.23 3.49 0.15
N GLY A 254 16.18 2.26 -0.34
CA GLY A 254 17.28 1.70 -1.12
C GLY A 254 18.61 1.77 -0.35
N ASN A 255 19.62 2.41 -0.94
CA ASN A 255 20.95 2.54 -0.32
C ASN A 255 21.13 3.82 0.51
N ILE A 256 20.24 4.81 0.38
CA ILE A 256 20.43 6.15 0.95
C ILE A 256 19.26 6.45 1.89
N GLY A 257 19.51 6.31 3.20
CA GLY A 257 18.58 6.77 4.23
C GLY A 257 18.56 8.31 4.35
N PRO A 258 17.64 8.88 5.14
CA PRO A 258 17.67 10.30 5.45
C PRO A 258 18.99 10.67 6.13
N ALA A 259 19.51 11.86 5.83
CA ALA A 259 20.68 12.39 6.52
C ALA A 259 20.35 12.69 7.99
N ASP A 260 21.32 12.53 8.88
CA ASP A 260 21.18 12.92 10.28
C ASP A 260 20.81 14.42 10.37
N GLY A 261 19.90 14.75 11.28
CA GLY A 261 19.33 16.10 11.43
C GLY A 261 18.11 16.36 10.52
N THR A 262 17.78 15.49 9.57
CA THR A 262 16.60 15.66 8.71
C THR A 262 15.32 15.48 9.51
N ARG A 263 14.33 16.36 9.31
CA ARG A 263 13.00 16.19 9.92
C ARG A 263 12.21 15.15 9.13
N VAL A 264 11.81 14.07 9.80
CA VAL A 264 11.08 12.96 9.18
C VAL A 264 9.73 12.81 9.85
N THR A 265 8.69 12.70 9.03
CA THR A 265 7.37 12.22 9.47
C THR A 265 7.15 10.83 8.91
N VAL A 266 6.87 9.86 9.78
CA VAL A 266 6.50 8.50 9.41
C VAL A 266 5.01 8.33 9.67
N ARG A 267 4.25 7.97 8.65
CA ARG A 267 2.81 7.75 8.73
C ARG A 267 2.47 6.28 8.70
N ASN A 268 1.33 5.92 9.28
CA ASN A 268 0.79 4.55 9.32
C ASN A 268 1.75 3.54 9.97
N CYS A 269 2.49 3.95 11.00
CA CYS A 269 3.31 3.00 11.77
C CYS A 269 2.57 2.52 13.01
N GLN A 270 2.91 1.34 13.50
CA GLN A 270 2.29 0.74 14.67
C GLN A 270 3.26 0.79 15.85
N LEU A 271 2.82 1.28 17.00
CA LEU A 271 3.63 1.20 18.23
C LEU A 271 3.64 -0.26 18.71
N VAL A 272 4.80 -0.88 18.85
CA VAL A 272 4.93 -2.32 19.14
C VAL A 272 5.33 -2.58 20.59
N GLN A 273 6.04 -1.65 21.22
CA GLN A 273 6.58 -1.83 22.56
C GLN A 273 6.58 -0.51 23.34
N THR A 274 6.34 -0.59 24.65
CA THR A 274 6.58 0.52 25.59
C THR A 274 8.06 0.90 25.63
N PRO A 275 8.41 2.14 26.03
CA PRO A 275 9.80 2.57 26.14
C PRO A 275 10.63 1.58 26.98
N ASP A 276 11.79 1.20 26.48
CA ASP A 276 12.78 0.50 27.28
C ASP A 276 13.23 1.39 28.45
N PRO A 277 13.17 0.92 29.71
CA PRO A 277 13.41 1.79 30.87
C PRO A 277 14.86 2.30 30.95
N THR A 278 15.80 1.60 30.32
CA THR A 278 17.22 1.93 30.34
C THR A 278 17.58 2.90 29.22
N THR A 279 17.10 2.62 28.01
CA THR A 279 17.48 3.38 26.82
C THR A 279 16.47 4.47 26.45
N GLN A 280 15.28 4.45 27.06
CA GLN A 280 14.15 5.32 26.71
C GLN A 280 13.77 5.22 25.22
N THR A 281 13.96 4.02 24.64
CA THR A 281 13.69 3.75 23.23
C THR A 281 12.34 3.08 23.04
N LEU A 282 11.52 3.66 22.16
CA LEU A 282 10.27 3.12 21.65
C LEU A 282 10.50 2.35 20.35
N TYR A 283 9.71 1.30 20.12
CA TYR A 283 9.78 0.51 18.90
C TYR A 283 8.49 0.64 18.09
N LEU A 284 8.64 1.09 16.85
CA LEU A 284 7.55 1.22 15.89
C LEU A 284 7.78 0.29 14.71
N PHE A 285 6.68 -0.24 14.16
CA PHE A 285 6.69 -1.04 12.96
C PHE A 285 5.98 -0.31 11.82
N ALA A 286 6.70 -0.05 10.74
CA ALA A 286 6.20 0.52 9.50
C ALA A 286 6.06 -0.60 8.46
N ASP A 287 4.81 -0.93 8.13
CA ASP A 287 4.45 -2.01 7.21
C ASP A 287 4.45 -1.57 5.73
N ASP A 288 3.74 -2.31 4.87
CA ASP A 288 3.64 -2.01 3.43
C ASP A 288 2.81 -0.75 3.12
N VAL A 289 2.06 -0.22 4.08
CA VAL A 289 1.27 1.02 3.92
C VAL A 289 1.90 2.25 4.58
N ALA A 290 3.04 2.09 5.24
CA ALA A 290 3.75 3.20 5.86
C ALA A 290 4.32 4.20 4.84
N GLU A 291 4.23 5.49 5.16
CA GLU A 291 4.80 6.57 4.34
C GLU A 291 5.87 7.32 5.10
N PHE A 292 6.94 7.68 4.41
CA PHE A 292 8.03 8.50 4.96
C PHE A 292 8.08 9.84 4.22
N VAL A 293 7.84 10.91 4.96
CA VAL A 293 7.83 12.28 4.45
C VAL A 293 9.01 13.04 5.05
N PHE A 294 9.87 13.53 4.18
CA PHE A 294 11.07 14.31 4.53
C PHE A 294 10.81 15.80 4.31
N LYS A 295 11.25 16.63 5.24
CA LYS A 295 11.18 18.10 5.14
C LYS A 295 12.52 18.73 5.47
#